data_AF-A0A8S3XD97-F1
#
_entry.id   AF-A0A8S3XD97-F1
#
_cell.length_a   1.000
_cell.length_b   1.000
_cell.length_c   1.000
_cell.angle_alpha   90.00
_cell.angle_beta   90.00
_cell.angle_gamma   90.00
#
_symmetry.space_group_name_H-M   'P 1'
#
loop_
_entity.id
_entity.type
_entity.pdbx_description
1 polymer ?
#
loop_
_entity_poly.entity_id
_entity_poly.type
_entity_poly.pdbx_seq_one_letter_code
_entity_poly.pdbx_strand_id
1 'polypeptide(L)'
;MALSAAERQRRCREKRKQDHEKVAEVKRKDLERYQARKKLVRDMTTREHRQMKRKWQVRNKKRREEQKVLQKVLMNTPPSTRVPSSPSLLPLNPRSRSLTPTSFAARARGREKVGRTGNFRQNMKLQNQVKELQKKIRKYKKTST
;
A
#
# COMPACT_ATOMS: atom_id res chain seq x y z
N MET A 1 -20.86 2.73 -28.51
CA MET A 1 -21.06 2.57 -27.04
C MET A 1 -20.34 3.69 -26.30
N ALA A 2 -21.03 4.40 -25.41
CA ALA A 2 -20.40 5.46 -24.61
C ALA A 2 -19.50 4.86 -23.53
N LEU A 3 -18.27 5.38 -23.38
CA LEU A 3 -17.32 4.90 -22.38
C LEU A 3 -17.77 5.24 -20.96
N SER A 4 -17.55 4.31 -20.03
CA SER A 4 -17.80 4.55 -18.61
C SER A 4 -16.97 5.72 -18.10
N ALA A 5 -17.47 6.45 -17.10
CA ALA A 5 -16.73 7.54 -16.45
C ALA A 5 -15.36 7.07 -15.91
N ALA A 6 -15.29 5.82 -15.41
CA ALA A 6 -14.05 5.22 -14.94
C ALA A 6 -13.04 4.98 -16.07
N GLU A 7 -13.50 4.55 -17.24
CA GLU A 7 -12.64 4.34 -18.42
C GLU A 7 -12.16 5.66 -19.02
N ARG A 8 -13.02 6.68 -19.06
CA ARG A 8 -12.62 8.05 -19.44
C ARG A 8 -11.51 8.56 -18.54
N GLN A 9 -11.63 8.36 -17.23
CA GLN A 9 -10.60 8.77 -16.27
C GLN A 9 -9.28 7.98 -16.42
N ARG A 10 -9.33 6.67 -16.71
CA ARG A 10 -8.15 5.86 -17.02
C ARG A 10 -7.43 6.39 -18.27
N ARG A 11 -8.15 6.56 -19.37
CA ARG A 11 -7.58 7.07 -20.64
C ARG A 11 -6.96 8.45 -20.47
N CYS A 12 -7.59 9.36 -19.73
CA CYS A 12 -7.00 10.67 -19.44
C CYS A 12 -5.70 10.58 -18.62
N ARG A 13 -5.61 9.65 -17.66
CA ARG A 13 -4.38 9.40 -16.89
C ARG A 13 -3.28 8.79 -17.74
N GLU A 14 -3.63 7.93 -18.70
CA GLU A 14 -2.69 7.33 -19.65
C GLU A 14 -2.15 8.36 -20.64
N LYS A 15 -3.03 9.17 -21.25
CA LYS A 15 -2.63 10.30 -22.11
C LYS A 15 -1.70 11.27 -21.37
N ARG A 16 -2.02 11.61 -20.13
CA ARG A 16 -1.16 12.50 -19.31
C ARG A 16 0.21 11.89 -18.98
N LYS A 17 0.37 10.56 -19.02
CA LYS A 17 1.68 9.91 -18.82
C LYS A 17 2.54 9.90 -20.08
N GLN A 18 1.92 9.99 -21.26
CA GLN A 18 2.62 10.07 -22.54
C GLN A 18 3.23 11.46 -22.75
N ASP A 19 2.57 12.52 -22.27
CA ASP A 19 3.07 13.89 -22.30
C ASP A 19 4.13 14.14 -21.20
N HIS A 20 5.41 13.90 -21.50
CA HIS A 20 6.51 14.06 -20.54
C HIS A 20 6.59 15.46 -19.91
N GLU A 21 6.31 16.52 -20.68
CA GLU A 21 6.31 17.90 -20.21
C GLU A 21 5.23 18.16 -19.15
N LYS A 22 4.00 17.69 -19.38
CA LYS A 22 2.90 17.82 -18.43
C LYS A 22 3.16 17.03 -17.14
N VAL A 23 3.82 15.88 -17.24
CA VAL A 23 4.26 15.12 -16.04
C VAL A 23 5.29 15.90 -15.24
N ALA A 24 6.26 16.52 -15.91
CA ALA A 24 7.28 17.34 -15.27
C ALA A 24 6.67 18.57 -14.58
N GLU A 25 5.75 19.25 -15.26
CA GLU A 25 5.04 20.41 -14.71
C GLU A 25 4.22 20.05 -13.46
N VAL A 26 3.51 18.91 -13.49
CA VAL A 26 2.77 18.41 -12.32
C VAL A 26 3.71 18.12 -11.15
N LYS A 27 4.84 17.45 -11.42
CA LYS A 27 5.85 17.19 -10.38
C LYS A 27 6.39 18.49 -9.80
N ARG A 28 6.66 19.50 -10.64
CA ARG A 28 7.13 20.82 -10.20
C ARG A 28 6.11 21.48 -9.27
N LYS A 29 4.84 21.56 -9.70
CA LYS A 29 3.74 22.11 -8.90
C LYS A 29 3.51 21.33 -7.60
N ASP A 30 3.69 20.02 -7.60
CA ASP A 30 3.61 19.21 -6.38
C ASP A 30 4.74 19.51 -5.40
N LEU A 31 5.97 19.68 -5.90
CA LEU A 31 7.12 20.08 -5.10
C LEU A 31 6.94 21.49 -4.52
N GLU A 32 6.50 22.46 -5.32
CA GLU A 32 6.19 23.82 -4.89
C GLU A 32 5.14 23.81 -3.77
N ARG A 33 4.03 23.08 -3.96
CA ARG A 33 2.99 22.93 -2.93
C ARG A 33 3.50 22.23 -1.67
N TYR A 34 4.39 21.25 -1.82
CA TYR A 34 5.01 20.57 -0.70
C TYR A 34 5.90 21.51 0.10
N GLN A 35 6.76 22.29 -0.57
CA GLN A 35 7.64 23.26 0.05
C GLN A 35 6.83 24.35 0.77
N ALA A 36 5.79 24.89 0.12
CA ALA A 36 4.91 25.90 0.72
C ALA A 36 4.19 25.42 1.99
N ARG A 37 3.88 24.11 2.08
CA ARG A 37 3.22 23.51 3.25
C ARG A 37 4.20 23.04 4.33
N LYS A 38 5.48 22.93 4.00
CA LYS A 38 6.51 22.42 4.91
C LYS A 38 6.85 23.50 5.94
N LYS A 39 6.44 23.29 7.18
CA LYS A 39 6.95 24.07 8.33
C LYS A 39 8.20 23.39 8.88
N LEU A 40 9.29 24.15 9.05
CA LEU A 40 10.47 23.66 9.77
C LEU A 40 10.20 23.69 11.27
N VAL A 41 10.86 22.81 12.02
CA VAL A 41 10.67 22.72 13.49
C VAL A 41 10.99 24.06 14.18
N ARG A 42 11.97 24.81 13.67
CA ARG A 42 12.32 26.13 14.22
C ARG A 42 11.17 27.14 14.11
N ASP A 43 10.36 27.02 13.06
CA ASP A 43 9.26 27.95 12.75
C ASP A 43 7.94 27.50 13.41
N MET A 44 7.96 26.40 14.16
CA MET A 44 6.80 25.88 14.88
C MET A 44 6.75 26.40 16.32
N THR A 45 5.54 26.69 16.80
CA THR A 45 5.34 26.94 18.23
C THR A 45 5.57 25.67 19.05
N THR A 46 5.91 25.84 20.34
CA THR A 46 6.11 24.71 21.27
C THR A 46 4.88 23.80 21.37
N ARG A 47 3.67 24.39 21.32
CA ARG A 47 2.40 23.66 21.32
C ARG A 47 2.22 22.81 20.06
N GLU A 48 2.45 23.38 18.89
CA GLU A 48 2.36 22.65 17.62
C GLU A 48 3.41 21.52 17.55
N HIS A 49 4.64 21.79 18.01
CA HIS A 49 5.70 20.78 18.06
C HIS A 49 5.31 19.59 18.96
N ARG A 50 4.77 19.85 20.15
CA ARG A 50 4.22 18.80 21.03
C ARG A 50 3.12 17.99 20.35
N GLN A 51 2.20 18.65 19.64
CA GLN A 51 1.12 17.97 18.92
C GLN A 51 1.65 17.10 17.78
N MET A 52 2.60 17.60 16.99
CA MET A 52 3.26 16.84 15.93
C MET A 52 4.04 15.64 16.47
N LYS A 53 4.75 15.82 17.59
CA LYS A 53 5.44 14.74 18.30
C LYS A 53 4.47 13.64 18.76
N ARG A 54 3.32 14.01 19.36
CA ARG A 54 2.25 13.05 19.72
C ARG A 54 1.73 12.30 18.49
N LYS A 55 1.41 13.01 17.40
CA LYS A 55 0.95 12.39 16.14
C LYS A 55 2.00 11.42 15.59
N TRP A 56 3.27 11.79 15.61
CA TRP A 56 4.37 10.93 15.18
C TRP A 56 4.50 9.67 16.04
N GLN A 57 4.44 9.79 17.37
CA GLN A 57 4.49 8.65 18.28
C GLN A 57 3.36 7.65 18.02
N VAL A 58 2.12 8.14 17.85
CA VAL A 58 0.95 7.31 17.53
C VAL A 58 1.14 6.58 16.20
N ARG A 59 1.56 7.30 15.15
CA ARG A 59 1.83 6.69 13.84
C ARG A 59 2.95 5.67 13.89
N ASN A 60 4.02 5.96 14.64
CA ASN A 60 5.16 5.06 14.78
C ASN A 60 4.81 3.80 15.59
N LYS A 61 3.97 3.93 16.62
CA LYS A 61 3.39 2.78 17.34
C LYS A 61 2.58 1.89 16.40
N LYS A 62 1.63 2.48 15.66
CA LYS A 62 0.83 1.76 14.67
C LYS A 62 1.69 1.05 13.61
N ARG A 63 2.70 1.73 13.08
CA ARG A 63 3.66 1.14 12.12
C ARG A 63 4.36 -0.09 12.69
N ARG A 64 4.82 -0.01 13.95
CA ARG A 64 5.46 -1.14 14.64
C ARG A 64 4.49 -2.30 14.85
N GLU A 65 3.24 -2.04 15.20
CA GLU A 65 2.19 -3.06 15.33
C GLU A 65 1.91 -3.74 13.98
N GLU A 66 1.76 -2.97 12.90
CA GLU A 66 1.60 -3.50 11.54
C GLU A 66 2.79 -4.37 11.12
N GLN A 67 4.02 -3.94 11.43
CA GLN A 67 5.23 -4.74 11.17
C GLN A 67 5.23 -6.05 11.97
N LYS A 68 4.85 -6.03 13.25
CA LYS A 68 4.72 -7.24 14.07
C LYS A 68 3.69 -8.21 13.48
N VAL A 69 2.54 -7.69 13.03
CA VAL A 69 1.51 -8.51 12.39
C VAL A 69 2.03 -9.11 11.07
N LEU A 70 2.67 -8.31 10.23
CA LEU A 70 3.28 -8.79 8.98
C LEU A 70 4.35 -9.86 9.24
N GLN A 71 5.17 -9.68 10.28
CA GLN A 71 6.20 -10.64 10.67
C GLN A 71 5.56 -11.95 11.16
N LYS A 72 4.53 -11.89 12.00
CA LYS A 72 3.77 -13.08 12.44
C LYS A 72 3.16 -13.83 11.25
N VAL A 73 2.55 -13.11 10.30
CA VAL A 73 2.02 -13.72 9.08
C VAL A 73 3.15 -14.38 8.29
N LEU A 74 4.29 -13.73 8.12
CA LEU A 74 5.43 -14.30 7.40
C LEU A 74 5.99 -15.56 8.06
N MET A 75 6.06 -15.61 9.40
CA MET A 75 6.54 -16.78 10.15
C MET A 75 5.54 -17.94 10.16
N ASN A 76 4.24 -17.63 10.10
CA ASN A 76 3.17 -18.64 10.09
C ASN A 76 2.75 -19.07 8.68
N THR A 77 3.32 -18.46 7.63
CA THR A 77 3.09 -18.92 6.26
C THR A 77 4.20 -19.91 5.93
N PRO A 78 3.89 -21.18 5.61
CA PRO A 78 4.92 -22.11 5.15
C PRO A 78 5.61 -21.52 3.90
N PRO A 79 6.92 -21.74 3.72
CA PRO A 79 7.59 -21.33 2.49
C PRO A 79 6.83 -21.97 1.32
N SER A 80 6.33 -21.14 0.40
CA SER A 80 5.73 -21.64 -0.83
C SER A 80 6.82 -22.38 -1.59
N THR A 81 6.79 -23.71 -1.54
CA THR A 81 7.58 -24.57 -2.40
C THR A 81 7.27 -24.16 -3.83
N ARG A 82 8.26 -23.62 -4.54
CA ARG A 82 8.14 -23.48 -5.99
C ARG A 82 7.90 -24.90 -6.51
N VAL A 83 6.70 -25.18 -6.97
CA VAL A 83 6.44 -26.38 -7.75
C VAL A 83 7.43 -26.33 -8.92
N PRO A 84 8.33 -27.31 -9.09
CA PRO A 84 9.17 -27.36 -10.27
C PRO A 84 8.23 -27.47 -11.46
N SER A 85 8.16 -26.42 -12.25
CA SER A 85 7.53 -26.48 -13.56
C SER A 85 8.25 -27.57 -14.34
N SER A 86 7.49 -28.52 -14.88
CA SER A 86 7.99 -29.64 -15.70
C SER A 86 9.08 -29.22 -16.70
N PRO A 87 10.05 -30.10 -16.99
CA PRO A 87 11.20 -29.77 -17.83
C PRO A 87 10.72 -29.61 -19.27
N SER A 88 10.52 -28.37 -19.71
CA SER A 88 10.35 -28.08 -21.12
C SER A 88 11.74 -28.07 -21.75
N LEU A 89 12.05 -29.18 -22.44
CA LEU A 89 13.19 -29.37 -23.31
C LEU A 89 13.33 -28.19 -24.27
N LEU A 90 14.36 -27.36 -24.09
CA LEU A 90 14.92 -26.55 -25.17
C LEU A 90 16.46 -26.54 -25.04
N PRO A 91 17.19 -26.59 -26.17
CA PRO A 91 18.56 -27.08 -26.20
C PRO A 91 19.56 -26.05 -25.70
N LEU A 92 20.58 -26.55 -25.00
CA LEU A 92 21.83 -25.84 -24.76
C LEU A 92 22.44 -25.38 -26.08
N ASN A 93 22.93 -24.15 -26.12
CA ASN A 93 24.22 -23.94 -26.75
C ASN A 93 25.04 -22.86 -26.01
N PRO A 94 26.37 -23.08 -25.83
CA PRO A 94 27.23 -22.26 -25.00
C PRO A 94 27.95 -21.20 -25.83
N ARG A 95 27.93 -19.94 -25.40
CA ARG A 95 28.89 -18.94 -25.89
C ARG A 95 29.33 -18.02 -24.76
N SER A 96 30.53 -18.34 -24.28
CA SER A 96 31.63 -17.45 -23.87
C SER A 96 31.30 -16.16 -23.10
N ARG A 97 31.80 -16.15 -21.86
CA ARG A 97 32.13 -14.99 -21.03
C ARG A 97 32.62 -13.78 -21.83
N SER A 98 32.00 -12.63 -21.62
CA SER A 98 32.74 -11.37 -21.47
C SER A 98 32.16 -10.60 -20.27
N LEU A 99 33.07 -10.23 -19.37
CA LEU A 99 32.80 -9.49 -18.15
C LEU A 99 32.64 -8.01 -18.51
N THR A 100 31.44 -7.45 -18.35
CA THR A 100 31.25 -6.00 -18.19
C THR A 100 30.16 -5.75 -17.15
N PRO A 101 30.46 -5.04 -16.04
CA PRO A 101 29.46 -4.66 -15.07
C PRO A 101 28.91 -3.27 -15.44
N THR A 102 27.85 -3.22 -16.23
CA THR A 102 27.18 -1.94 -16.51
C THR A 102 25.82 -1.92 -15.83
N SER A 103 25.72 -1.02 -14.87
CA SER A 103 24.55 -0.67 -14.05
C SER A 103 23.25 -0.53 -14.86
N PHE A 104 22.10 -0.71 -14.16
CA PHE A 104 20.71 -0.37 -14.55
C PHE A 104 19.73 -1.50 -14.91
N ALA A 105 19.84 -2.69 -14.32
CA ALA A 105 18.77 -3.71 -14.41
C ALA A 105 18.30 -4.20 -13.03
N ALA A 106 17.62 -3.33 -12.27
CA ALA A 106 16.99 -3.72 -11.00
C ALA A 106 15.62 -3.05 -10.79
N ARG A 107 14.70 -3.17 -11.75
CA ARG A 107 13.29 -2.78 -11.53
C ARG A 107 12.29 -3.72 -12.21
N ALA A 108 12.29 -4.98 -11.80
CA ALA A 108 11.17 -5.89 -12.04
C ALA A 108 10.80 -6.61 -10.74
N ARG A 109 10.14 -5.90 -9.83
CA ARG A 109 9.37 -6.52 -8.74
C ARG A 109 8.02 -5.81 -8.61
N GLY A 110 7.16 -6.04 -9.60
CA GLY A 110 5.74 -5.76 -9.47
C GLY A 110 5.15 -6.70 -8.44
N ARG A 111 5.06 -6.28 -7.17
CA ARG A 111 4.14 -6.92 -6.22
C ARG A 111 2.74 -6.52 -6.63
N GLU A 112 1.98 -7.48 -7.15
CA GLU A 112 0.55 -7.38 -7.28
C GLU A 112 -0.03 -7.10 -5.88
N LYS A 113 -0.56 -5.89 -5.66
CA LYS A 113 -1.24 -5.53 -4.42
C LYS A 113 -2.60 -6.23 -4.41
N VAL A 114 -2.61 -7.51 -4.07
CA VAL A 114 -3.84 -8.24 -3.72
C VAL A 114 -4.58 -7.41 -2.67
N GLY A 115 -5.87 -7.14 -2.87
CA GLY A 115 -6.72 -6.17 -2.15
C GLY A 115 -6.97 -6.45 -0.66
N ARG A 116 -5.93 -6.76 0.12
CA ARG A 116 -5.99 -7.11 1.55
C ARG A 116 -6.59 -6.00 2.43
N THR A 117 -6.55 -4.74 1.99
CA THR A 117 -7.09 -3.60 2.75
C THR A 117 -8.61 -3.48 2.68
N GLY A 118 -9.26 -4.00 1.64
CA GLY A 118 -10.72 -4.00 1.50
C GLY A 118 -11.37 -5.01 2.46
N ASN A 119 -10.87 -6.25 2.43
CA ASN A 119 -11.38 -7.34 3.25
C ASN A 119 -11.18 -7.07 4.75
N PHE A 120 -10.06 -6.46 5.14
CA PHE A 120 -9.83 -6.06 6.54
C PHE A 120 -10.87 -5.03 7.03
N ARG A 121 -11.21 -4.03 6.20
CA ARG A 121 -12.23 -3.02 6.55
C ARG A 121 -13.62 -3.64 6.66
N GLN A 122 -13.96 -4.59 5.78
CA GLN A 122 -15.22 -5.33 5.87
C GLN A 122 -15.27 -6.20 7.12
N ASN A 123 -14.19 -6.92 7.44
CA ASN A 123 -14.12 -7.74 8.66
C ASN A 123 -14.32 -6.90 9.93
N MET A 124 -13.71 -5.71 10.01
CA MET A 124 -13.92 -4.80 11.14
C MET A 124 -15.38 -4.30 11.23
N LYS A 125 -16.04 -4.04 10.10
CA LYS A 125 -17.47 -3.67 10.09
C LYS A 125 -18.35 -4.83 10.59
N LEU A 126 -18.11 -6.03 10.11
CA LEU A 126 -18.85 -7.23 10.51
C LEU A 126 -18.68 -7.52 12.01
N GLN A 127 -17.46 -7.40 12.54
CA GLN A 127 -17.19 -7.57 13.98
C GLN A 127 -17.97 -6.56 14.84
N ASN A 128 -18.04 -5.30 14.41
CA ASN A 128 -18.82 -4.28 15.11
C ASN A 128 -20.33 -4.60 15.09
N GLN A 129 -20.86 -5.04 13.95
CA GLN A 129 -22.26 -5.44 13.82
C GLN A 129 -22.62 -6.62 14.72
N VAL A 130 -21.77 -7.66 14.76
CA VAL A 130 -21.95 -8.81 15.66
C VAL A 130 -21.99 -8.35 17.12
N LYS A 131 -21.09 -7.45 17.52
CA LYS A 131 -21.03 -6.92 18.89
C LYS A 131 -22.28 -6.12 19.25
N GLU A 132 -22.83 -5.32 18.32
CA GLU A 132 -24.08 -4.60 18.54
C GLU A 132 -25.29 -5.52 18.64
N LEU A 133 -25.39 -6.53 17.77
CA LEU A 133 -26.45 -7.53 17.82
C LEU A 133 -26.41 -8.32 19.13
N GLN A 134 -25.23 -8.73 19.59
CA GLN A 134 -25.05 -9.38 20.89
C GLN A 134 -25.52 -8.49 22.05
N LYS A 135 -25.23 -7.17 22.01
CA LYS A 135 -25.73 -6.23 23.02
C LYS A 135 -27.26 -6.13 22.99
N LYS A 136 -27.86 -6.05 21.80
CA LYS A 136 -29.32 -6.03 21.64
C LYS A 136 -29.95 -7.30 22.19
N ILE A 137 -29.43 -8.48 21.83
CA ILE A 137 -29.90 -9.78 22.36
C ILE A 137 -29.81 -9.81 23.88
N ARG A 138 -28.68 -9.38 24.47
CA ARG A 138 -28.54 -9.30 25.94
C ARG A 138 -29.56 -8.35 26.57
N LYS A 139 -29.86 -7.22 25.94
CA LYS A 139 -30.88 -6.28 26.41
C LYS A 139 -32.27 -6.92 26.37
N TYR A 140 -32.65 -7.53 25.25
CA TYR A 140 -33.95 -8.19 25.08
C TYR A 140 -34.13 -9.40 26.01
N LYS A 141 -33.08 -10.19 26.22
CA LYS A 141 -33.10 -11.30 27.19
C LYS A 141 -33.31 -10.82 28.63
N LYS A 142 -32.75 -9.66 29.01
CA LYS A 142 -32.94 -9.08 30.35
C LYS A 142 -34.33 -8.49 30.57
N THR A 143 -35.00 -8.05 29.50
CA THR A 143 -36.36 -7.47 29.56
C THR A 143 -37.47 -8.50 29.33
N SER A 144 -37.12 -9.76 29.03
CA SER A 144 -38.05 -10.86 28.74
C SER A 144 -38.19 -11.84 29.93
N THR A 145 -37.55 -11.52 31.06
CA THR A 145 -37.71 -12.12 32.39
C THR A 145 -38.24 -11.06 33.32
#